data_AF-A0A267HA90-F1
#
_entry.id   AF-A0A267HA90-F1
#
_cell.length_a   1.000
_cell.length_b   1.000
_cell.length_c   1.000
_cell.angle_alpha   90.00
_cell.angle_beta   90.00
_cell.angle_gamma   90.00
#
_symmetry.space_group_name_H-M   'P 1'
#
loop_
_entity.id
_entity.type
_entity.pdbx_description
1 polymer ?
#
loop_
_entity_poly.entity_id
_entity_poly.type
_entity_poly.pdbx_seq_one_letter_code
_entity_poly.pdbx_strand_id
1 'polypeptide(L)'
;AMTTKRGLFVVLEGMDRAGKSSQCRRLVDHLNSIGHRTELMRFPERDSAIGSLIGQYLGRKIELDDHAVHLLFSANRWEFRPHILDTLASGVNIVCDRYAYSGIAFTAAKADGPDFHWCCQPEVGLPAPDLKIFLSVSPEAQASRGGFGAERYEVADFQRRVGEAYARLMRLEDQAGGSCPAWLTINADGAFEEVQQQLAKAVVAAIDCPRSAGPPAGLRFPAAGGRGCEA
;
A
#
# COMPACT_ATOMS: atom_id res chain seq x y z
N ALA A 1 20.32 17.97 22.15
CA ALA A 1 19.05 18.28 21.48
C ALA A 1 18.18 17.03 21.52
N MET A 2 16.94 17.09 22.00
CA MET A 2 16.03 15.95 21.89
C MET A 2 15.80 15.72 20.40
N THR A 3 16.34 14.63 19.86
CA THR A 3 16.09 14.24 18.47
C THR A 3 14.61 13.92 18.36
N THR A 4 13.83 14.84 17.82
CA THR A 4 12.39 14.66 17.61
C THR A 4 12.21 13.49 16.65
N LYS A 5 11.64 12.39 17.15
CA LYS A 5 11.33 11.20 16.36
C LYS A 5 10.37 11.59 15.23
N ARG A 6 10.66 11.17 14.00
CA ARG A 6 9.71 11.36 12.89
C ARG A 6 8.44 10.50 13.11
N GLY A 7 7.37 10.88 12.44
CA GLY A 7 6.13 10.10 12.40
C GLY A 7 6.34 8.68 11.85
N LEU A 8 5.40 7.79 12.19
CA LEU A 8 5.28 6.43 11.65
C LEU A 8 4.60 6.49 10.28
N PHE A 9 5.14 5.78 9.30
CA PHE A 9 4.46 5.56 8.01
C PHE A 9 3.89 4.14 7.93
N VAL A 10 2.57 4.03 7.92
CA VAL A 10 1.83 2.76 7.85
C VAL A 10 1.10 2.67 6.52
N VAL A 11 1.20 1.53 5.83
CA VAL A 11 0.39 1.23 4.65
C VAL A 11 -0.54 0.07 4.92
N LEU A 12 -1.80 0.22 4.55
CA LEU A 12 -2.79 -0.85 4.52
C LEU A 12 -3.03 -1.27 3.08
N GLU A 13 -2.74 -2.54 2.79
CA GLU A 13 -2.86 -3.15 1.47
C GLU A 13 -3.83 -4.33 1.50
N GLY A 14 -4.23 -4.76 0.31
CA GLY A 14 -5.23 -5.82 0.14
C GLY A 14 -6.05 -5.68 -1.13
N MET A 15 -6.73 -6.75 -1.50
CA MET A 15 -7.65 -6.79 -2.64
C MET A 15 -8.82 -5.82 -2.46
N ASP A 16 -9.58 -5.58 -3.54
CA ASP A 16 -10.79 -4.75 -3.46
C ASP A 16 -11.78 -5.33 -2.43
N ARG A 17 -12.51 -4.44 -1.75
CA ARG A 17 -13.40 -4.74 -0.62
C ARG A 17 -12.78 -5.45 0.58
N ALA A 18 -11.48 -5.47 0.78
CA ALA A 18 -10.90 -5.92 2.06
C ALA A 18 -11.27 -5.01 3.26
N GLY A 19 -11.96 -3.88 3.04
CA GLY A 19 -12.40 -2.95 4.10
C GLY A 19 -11.40 -1.82 4.40
N LYS A 20 -10.28 -1.76 3.67
CA LYS A 20 -9.16 -0.82 3.88
C LYS A 20 -9.61 0.62 4.14
N SER A 21 -10.36 1.23 3.23
CA SER A 21 -10.71 2.65 3.33
C SER A 21 -11.54 2.98 4.57
N SER A 22 -12.39 2.05 5.02
CA SER A 22 -13.17 2.22 6.26
C SER A 22 -12.29 2.01 7.50
N GLN A 23 -11.42 1.00 7.45
CA GLN A 23 -10.48 0.71 8.54
C GLN A 23 -9.44 1.83 8.71
N CYS A 24 -8.84 2.36 7.63
CA CYS A 24 -7.90 3.48 7.70
C CYS A 24 -8.53 4.71 8.34
N ARG A 25 -9.76 5.08 7.94
CA ARG A 25 -10.49 6.22 8.55
C ARG A 25 -10.69 6.01 10.05
N ARG A 26 -11.25 4.86 10.45
CA ARG A 26 -11.50 4.54 11.86
C ARG A 26 -10.22 4.50 12.68
N LEU A 27 -9.13 4.00 12.10
CA LEU A 27 -7.80 3.95 12.72
C LEU A 27 -7.22 5.33 12.94
N VAL A 28 -7.28 6.22 11.93
CA VAL A 28 -6.81 7.61 12.07
C VAL A 28 -7.61 8.36 13.13
N ASP A 29 -8.94 8.23 13.13
CA ASP A 29 -9.81 8.84 14.15
C ASP A 29 -9.44 8.34 15.55
N HIS A 30 -9.25 7.03 15.70
CA HIS A 30 -8.88 6.43 16.98
C HIS A 30 -7.52 6.91 17.47
N LEU A 31 -6.48 6.90 16.61
CA LEU A 31 -5.14 7.35 16.95
C LEU A 31 -5.12 8.82 17.38
N ASN A 32 -5.83 9.68 16.64
CA ASN A 32 -5.96 11.09 17.02
C ASN A 32 -6.71 11.27 18.35
N SER A 33 -7.75 10.46 18.62
CA SER A 33 -8.50 10.52 19.89
C SER A 33 -7.67 10.16 21.13
N ILE A 34 -6.58 9.40 20.95
CA ILE A 34 -5.64 9.03 22.02
C ILE A 34 -4.32 9.84 21.96
N GLY A 35 -4.30 10.93 21.20
CA GLY A 35 -3.20 11.90 21.19
C GLY A 35 -2.07 11.61 20.20
N HIS A 36 -2.20 10.59 19.34
CA HIS A 36 -1.23 10.32 18.28
C HIS A 36 -1.64 11.05 17.00
N ARG A 37 -1.04 12.22 16.76
CA ARG A 37 -1.29 13.00 15.53
C ARG A 37 -1.03 12.14 14.30
N THR A 38 -2.09 11.88 13.54
CA THR A 38 -2.07 10.95 12.41
C THR A 38 -2.88 11.51 11.25
N GLU A 39 -2.30 11.49 10.06
CA GLU A 39 -2.93 11.87 8.81
C GLU A 39 -3.37 10.62 8.02
N LEU A 40 -4.53 10.73 7.37
CA LEU A 40 -5.00 9.74 6.41
C LEU A 40 -4.51 10.12 5.01
N MET A 41 -3.85 9.19 4.32
CA MET A 41 -3.56 9.30 2.89
C MET A 41 -4.17 8.13 2.12
N ARG A 42 -4.35 8.29 0.81
CA ARG A 42 -4.87 7.25 -0.07
C ARG A 42 -4.25 7.35 -1.45
N PHE A 43 -3.93 6.21 -2.06
CA PHE A 43 -3.55 6.15 -3.46
C PHE A 43 -4.52 5.31 -4.30
N PRO A 44 -4.83 5.71 -5.55
CA PRO A 44 -4.40 6.96 -6.18
C PRO A 44 -5.05 8.18 -5.52
N GLU A 45 -4.29 9.27 -5.40
CA GLU A 45 -4.81 10.57 -4.98
C GLU A 45 -5.45 11.22 -6.21
N ARG A 46 -6.78 11.26 -6.25
CA ARG A 46 -7.55 11.54 -7.47
C ARG A 46 -7.75 13.03 -7.76
N ASP A 47 -7.44 13.89 -6.79
CA ASP A 47 -7.66 15.33 -6.93
C ASP A 47 -6.52 16.05 -7.67
N SER A 48 -5.38 15.39 -7.88
CA SER A 48 -4.29 15.92 -8.71
C SER A 48 -4.59 15.76 -10.22
N ALA A 49 -3.81 16.44 -11.07
CA ALA A 49 -3.95 16.30 -12.52
C ALA A 49 -3.69 14.85 -13.00
N ILE A 50 -2.67 14.19 -12.44
CA ILE A 50 -2.37 12.78 -12.71
C ILE A 50 -3.47 11.88 -12.13
N GLY A 51 -3.90 12.17 -10.91
CA GLY A 51 -4.99 11.52 -10.21
C GLY A 51 -6.30 11.49 -10.99
N SER A 52 -6.64 12.62 -11.61
CA SER A 52 -7.84 12.76 -12.43
C SER A 52 -7.80 11.84 -13.66
N LEU A 53 -6.65 11.72 -14.33
CA LEU A 53 -6.48 10.78 -15.46
C LEU A 53 -6.63 9.33 -15.00
N ILE A 54 -6.04 8.97 -13.86
CA ILE A 54 -6.22 7.64 -13.25
C ILE A 54 -7.70 7.39 -12.92
N GLY A 55 -8.39 8.38 -12.34
CA GLY A 55 -9.81 8.29 -12.01
C GLY A 55 -10.69 8.07 -13.24
N GLN A 56 -10.40 8.78 -14.35
CA GLN A 56 -11.07 8.58 -15.63
C GLN A 56 -10.83 7.18 -16.20
N TYR A 57 -9.59 6.68 -16.12
CA TYR A 57 -9.24 5.34 -16.56
C TYR A 57 -9.96 4.26 -15.73
N LEU A 58 -9.92 4.36 -14.40
CA LEU A 58 -10.60 3.41 -13.50
C LEU A 58 -12.12 3.45 -13.68
N GLY A 59 -12.67 4.64 -13.94
CA GLY A 59 -14.08 4.86 -14.28
C GLY A 59 -14.45 4.52 -15.73
N ARG A 60 -13.55 3.90 -16.51
CA ARG A 60 -13.78 3.48 -17.90
C ARG A 60 -14.18 4.60 -18.87
N LYS A 61 -13.79 5.85 -18.56
CA LYS A 61 -14.04 7.03 -19.41
C LYS A 61 -12.99 7.22 -20.49
N ILE A 62 -11.79 6.71 -20.24
CA ILE A 62 -10.66 6.70 -21.18
C ILE A 62 -10.01 5.32 -21.18
N GLU A 63 -9.41 4.96 -22.32
CA GLU A 63 -8.52 3.81 -22.45
C GLU A 63 -7.07 4.30 -22.50
N LEU A 64 -6.19 3.56 -21.84
CA LEU A 64 -4.76 3.83 -21.78
C LEU A 64 -4.02 2.50 -21.88
N ASP A 65 -2.85 2.52 -22.51
CA ASP A 65 -1.92 1.40 -22.49
C ASP A 65 -1.54 1.00 -21.06
N ASP A 66 -1.31 -0.29 -20.83
CA ASP A 66 -1.04 -0.84 -19.50
C ASP A 66 0.28 -0.33 -18.90
N HIS A 67 1.31 -0.07 -19.70
CA HIS A 67 2.54 0.56 -19.25
C HIS A 67 2.30 2.03 -18.91
N ALA A 68 1.59 2.74 -19.79
CA ALA A 68 1.30 4.16 -19.59
C ALA A 68 0.53 4.39 -18.28
N VAL A 69 -0.56 3.64 -18.05
CA VAL A 69 -1.34 3.81 -16.84
C VAL A 69 -0.58 3.37 -15.58
N HIS A 70 0.25 2.33 -15.66
CA HIS A 70 1.10 1.93 -14.54
C HIS A 70 2.05 3.07 -14.12
N LEU A 71 2.70 3.71 -15.10
CA LEU A 71 3.57 4.85 -14.84
C LEU A 71 2.81 6.05 -14.28
N LEU A 72 1.56 6.29 -14.69
CA LEU A 72 0.72 7.33 -14.07
C LEU A 72 0.44 7.02 -12.59
N PHE A 73 0.10 5.78 -12.24
CA PHE A 73 -0.06 5.38 -10.84
C PHE A 73 1.22 5.62 -10.03
N SER A 74 2.38 5.32 -10.61
CA SER A 74 3.67 5.58 -9.96
C SER A 74 3.96 7.08 -9.81
N ALA A 75 3.78 7.85 -10.89
CA ALA A 75 3.96 9.30 -10.88
C ALA A 75 3.05 10.00 -9.86
N ASN A 76 1.82 9.50 -9.70
CA ASN A 76 0.89 9.95 -8.66
C ASN A 76 1.40 9.69 -7.24
N ARG A 77 2.23 8.66 -6.98
CA ARG A 77 2.89 8.53 -5.68
C ARG A 77 4.08 9.47 -5.54
N TRP A 78 4.86 9.62 -6.61
CA TRP A 78 6.03 10.50 -6.63
C TRP A 78 5.68 11.98 -6.44
N GLU A 79 4.57 12.46 -7.00
CA GLU A 79 4.14 13.85 -6.81
C GLU A 79 3.79 14.17 -5.35
N PHE A 80 3.33 13.18 -4.58
CA PHE A 80 3.03 13.31 -3.14
C PHE A 80 4.20 12.92 -2.22
N ARG A 81 5.33 12.47 -2.77
CA ARG A 81 6.52 12.12 -1.97
C ARG A 81 7.01 13.28 -1.07
N PRO A 82 7.10 14.54 -1.52
CA PRO A 82 7.51 15.64 -0.64
C PRO A 82 6.58 15.78 0.58
N HIS A 83 5.26 15.72 0.35
CA HIS A 83 4.26 15.79 1.43
C HIS A 83 4.43 14.66 2.45
N ILE A 84 4.62 13.42 2.00
CA ILE A 84 4.89 12.28 2.89
C ILE A 84 6.12 12.55 3.76
N LEU A 85 7.22 13.02 3.16
CA LEU A 85 8.45 13.28 3.89
C LEU A 85 8.31 14.41 4.91
N ASP A 86 7.66 15.50 4.53
CA ASP A 86 7.47 16.68 5.38
C ASP A 86 6.53 16.38 6.56
N THR A 87 5.41 15.69 6.30
CA THR A 87 4.46 15.25 7.34
C THR A 87 5.16 14.35 8.35
N LEU A 88 5.91 13.34 7.89
CA LEU A 88 6.66 12.47 8.79
C LEU A 88 7.74 13.24 9.56
N ALA A 89 8.50 14.11 8.90
CA ALA A 89 9.55 14.92 9.54
C ALA A 89 8.98 15.84 10.64
N SER A 90 7.75 16.33 10.48
CA SER A 90 7.04 17.13 11.49
C SER A 90 6.58 16.32 12.71
N GLY A 91 6.78 15.00 12.71
CA GLY A 91 6.35 14.09 13.77
C GLY A 91 4.87 13.70 13.67
N VAL A 92 4.23 13.82 12.51
CA VAL A 92 2.86 13.37 12.26
C VAL A 92 2.92 11.98 11.61
N ASN A 93 2.17 11.02 12.14
CA ASN A 93 2.08 9.69 11.56
C ASN A 93 1.23 9.73 10.28
N ILE A 94 1.44 8.79 9.36
CA ILE A 94 0.61 8.62 8.17
C ILE A 94 0.06 7.19 8.15
N VAL A 95 -1.25 7.06 8.00
CA VAL A 95 -1.91 5.81 7.64
C VAL A 95 -2.38 5.92 6.19
N CYS A 96 -1.86 5.07 5.33
CA CYS A 96 -2.08 5.15 3.89
C CYS A 96 -2.91 3.96 3.38
N ASP A 97 -4.06 4.23 2.78
CA ASP A 97 -4.88 3.25 2.05
C ASP A 97 -4.31 3.04 0.65
N ARG A 98 -3.68 1.88 0.43
CA ARG A 98 -2.89 1.52 -0.75
C ARG A 98 -1.63 2.37 -0.96
N TYR A 99 -0.63 1.75 -1.59
CA TYR A 99 0.62 2.38 -1.96
C TYR A 99 1.26 1.67 -3.17
N ALA A 100 2.59 1.61 -3.24
CA ALA A 100 3.35 0.95 -4.31
C ALA A 100 2.94 -0.51 -4.55
N TYR A 101 2.60 -1.26 -3.49
CA TYR A 101 2.28 -2.67 -3.58
C TYR A 101 0.99 -2.92 -4.36
N SER A 102 -0.03 -2.09 -4.17
CA SER A 102 -1.21 -2.07 -5.05
C SER A 102 -0.85 -1.78 -6.51
N GLY A 103 0.04 -0.82 -6.78
CA GLY A 103 0.47 -0.50 -8.14
C GLY A 103 1.10 -1.71 -8.86
N ILE A 104 2.01 -2.41 -8.17
CA ILE A 104 2.68 -3.62 -8.66
C ILE A 104 1.68 -4.76 -8.86
N ALA A 105 0.92 -5.10 -7.81
CA ALA A 105 0.05 -6.28 -7.82
C ALA A 105 -1.06 -6.19 -8.87
N PHE A 106 -1.68 -5.01 -9.04
CA PHE A 106 -2.74 -4.83 -10.03
C PHE A 106 -2.21 -4.88 -11.46
N THR A 107 -1.03 -4.32 -11.72
CA THR A 107 -0.48 -4.30 -13.08
C THR A 107 0.05 -5.67 -13.47
N ALA A 108 0.80 -6.33 -12.58
CA ALA A 108 1.34 -7.67 -12.82
C ALA A 108 0.26 -8.76 -12.93
N ALA A 109 -0.97 -8.48 -12.50
CA ALA A 109 -2.12 -9.38 -12.66
C ALA A 109 -2.73 -9.36 -14.09
N LYS A 110 -2.38 -8.37 -14.92
CA LYS A 110 -2.82 -8.29 -16.32
C LYS A 110 -2.09 -9.34 -17.16
N ALA A 111 -2.80 -9.98 -18.09
CA ALA A 111 -2.24 -11.11 -18.85
C ALA A 111 -1.14 -10.69 -19.81
N ASP A 112 -1.34 -9.57 -20.51
CA ASP A 112 -0.43 -9.02 -21.52
C ASP A 112 0.22 -7.70 -21.05
N GLY A 113 0.20 -7.48 -19.73
CA GLY A 113 0.76 -6.27 -19.12
C GLY A 113 2.28 -6.35 -18.90
N PRO A 114 2.88 -5.26 -18.39
CA PRO A 114 4.27 -5.28 -17.98
C PRO A 114 4.54 -6.39 -16.95
N ASP A 115 5.72 -7.00 -17.01
CA ASP A 115 6.09 -8.05 -16.07
C ASP A 115 6.25 -7.50 -14.63
N PHE A 116 6.23 -8.42 -13.66
CA PHE A 116 6.31 -8.09 -12.24
C PHE A 116 7.56 -7.27 -11.88
N HIS A 117 8.72 -7.59 -12.44
CA HIS A 117 9.96 -6.90 -12.11
C HIS A 117 9.96 -5.49 -12.71
N TRP A 118 9.46 -5.34 -13.94
CA TRP A 118 9.25 -4.02 -14.54
C TRP A 118 8.34 -3.16 -13.67
N CYS A 119 7.22 -3.72 -13.18
CA CYS A 119 6.28 -3.02 -12.32
C CYS A 119 6.90 -2.49 -11.01
N CYS A 120 7.97 -3.12 -10.52
CA CYS A 120 8.66 -2.66 -9.31
C CYS A 120 9.55 -1.43 -9.56
N GLN A 121 10.09 -1.25 -10.77
CA GLN A 121 11.13 -0.25 -11.03
C GLN A 121 10.67 1.18 -10.79
N PRO A 122 9.48 1.61 -11.26
CA PRO A 122 9.02 2.98 -11.04
C PRO A 122 8.86 3.33 -9.55
N GLU A 123 8.68 2.33 -8.69
CA GLU A 123 8.44 2.51 -7.26
C GLU A 123 9.73 2.65 -6.42
N VAL A 124 10.89 2.28 -6.99
CA VAL A 124 12.17 2.26 -6.26
C VAL A 124 12.56 3.68 -5.82
N GLY A 125 12.78 3.86 -4.52
CA GLY A 125 13.18 5.15 -3.93
C GLY A 125 12.03 5.99 -3.35
N LEU A 126 10.77 5.59 -3.54
CA LEU A 126 9.65 6.14 -2.75
C LEU A 126 9.86 5.86 -1.25
N PRO A 127 9.33 6.67 -0.33
CA PRO A 127 9.45 6.41 1.11
C PRO A 127 8.94 5.00 1.44
N ALA A 128 9.78 4.19 2.10
CA ALA A 128 9.41 2.87 2.56
C ALA A 128 8.53 3.00 3.82
N PRO A 129 7.42 2.25 3.90
CA PRO A 129 6.61 2.20 5.10
C PRO A 129 7.38 1.54 6.24
N ASP A 130 7.14 2.01 7.46
CA ASP A 130 7.64 1.38 8.69
C ASP A 130 6.82 0.14 9.05
N LEU A 131 5.55 0.12 8.68
CA LEU A 131 4.64 -1.00 8.91
C LEU A 131 3.76 -1.24 7.68
N LYS A 132 3.76 -2.48 7.20
CA LYS A 132 2.94 -2.94 6.09
C LYS A 132 1.91 -3.91 6.63
N ILE A 133 0.64 -3.59 6.44
CA ILE A 133 -0.46 -4.44 6.88
C ILE A 133 -1.23 -4.92 5.66
N PHE A 134 -1.30 -6.24 5.47
CA PHE A 134 -2.13 -6.85 4.45
C PHE A 134 -3.44 -7.32 5.08
N LEU A 135 -4.56 -6.75 4.64
CA LEU A 135 -5.89 -7.22 5.01
C LEU A 135 -6.29 -8.38 4.09
N SER A 136 -6.17 -9.61 4.60
CA SER A 136 -6.59 -10.81 3.87
C SER A 136 -8.10 -10.99 4.02
N VAL A 137 -8.80 -11.19 2.91
CA VAL A 137 -10.24 -11.49 2.90
C VAL A 137 -10.48 -12.74 2.07
N SER A 138 -11.31 -13.66 2.56
CA SER A 138 -11.72 -14.83 1.78
C SER A 138 -12.57 -14.42 0.57
N PRO A 139 -12.56 -15.20 -0.52
CA PRO A 139 -13.43 -14.95 -1.67
C PRO A 139 -14.91 -14.82 -1.28
N GLU A 140 -15.37 -15.65 -0.33
CA GLU A 140 -16.73 -15.66 0.18
C GLU A 140 -17.08 -14.35 0.91
N ALA A 141 -16.20 -13.89 1.80
CA ALA A 141 -16.37 -12.62 2.51
C ALA A 141 -16.22 -11.40 1.58
N GLN A 142 -15.41 -11.49 0.52
CA GLN A 142 -15.29 -10.44 -0.49
C GLN A 142 -16.55 -10.32 -1.35
N ALA A 143 -17.16 -11.46 -1.72
CA ALA A 143 -18.37 -11.52 -2.52
C ALA A 143 -19.62 -11.04 -1.77
N SER A 144 -19.69 -11.24 -0.45
CA SER A 144 -20.81 -10.77 0.38
C SER A 144 -20.85 -9.25 0.58
N ARG A 145 -19.76 -8.54 0.26
CA ARG A 145 -19.68 -7.06 0.33
C ARG A 145 -20.27 -6.45 -0.94
N GLY A 146 -21.29 -5.61 -0.81
CA GLY A 146 -21.98 -4.97 -1.95
C GLY A 146 -21.09 -4.06 -2.81
N GLY A 147 -21.60 -3.60 -3.97
CA GLY A 147 -20.91 -2.63 -4.86
C GLY A 147 -19.98 -3.23 -5.93
N PHE A 148 -20.22 -4.49 -6.33
CA PHE A 148 -19.55 -5.29 -7.38
C PHE A 148 -19.34 -4.65 -8.75
N GLY A 149 -18.13 -4.29 -9.18
CA GLY A 149 -17.92 -4.05 -10.62
C GLY A 149 -18.18 -2.63 -11.12
N ALA A 150 -18.20 -1.64 -10.23
CA ALA A 150 -18.33 -0.24 -10.61
C ALA A 150 -17.05 0.31 -11.27
N GLU A 151 -15.88 -0.16 -10.82
CA GLU A 151 -14.58 0.24 -11.39
C GLU A 151 -13.97 -0.83 -12.29
N ARG A 152 -13.00 -0.43 -13.12
CA ARG A 152 -12.34 -1.26 -14.14
C ARG A 152 -11.84 -2.62 -13.62
N TYR A 153 -11.29 -2.65 -12.41
CA TYR A 153 -10.61 -3.83 -11.86
C TYR A 153 -11.48 -4.67 -10.93
N GLU A 154 -12.73 -4.29 -10.73
CA GLU A 154 -13.66 -5.01 -9.87
C GLU A 154 -14.27 -6.22 -10.60
N VAL A 155 -13.40 -7.17 -10.99
CA VAL A 155 -13.73 -8.41 -11.68
C VAL A 155 -13.14 -9.59 -10.90
N ALA A 156 -13.94 -10.61 -10.59
CA ALA A 156 -13.55 -11.69 -9.66
C ALA A 156 -12.25 -12.41 -10.08
N ASP A 157 -12.16 -12.85 -11.33
CA ASP A 157 -10.97 -13.54 -11.85
C ASP A 157 -9.73 -12.63 -11.87
N PHE A 158 -9.93 -11.33 -12.05
CA PHE A 158 -8.84 -10.36 -11.98
C PHE A 158 -8.36 -10.20 -10.53
N GLN A 159 -9.27 -10.08 -9.57
CA GLN A 159 -8.93 -9.98 -8.14
C GLN A 159 -8.20 -11.23 -7.63
N ARG A 160 -8.54 -12.43 -8.12
CA ARG A 160 -7.78 -13.65 -7.82
C ARG A 160 -6.30 -13.52 -8.23
N ARG A 161 -6.04 -13.07 -9.46
CA ARG A 161 -4.67 -12.83 -9.96
C ARG A 161 -3.95 -11.73 -9.18
N VAL A 162 -4.67 -10.69 -8.76
CA VAL A 162 -4.12 -9.65 -7.86
C VAL A 162 -3.68 -10.26 -6.52
N GLY A 163 -4.49 -11.15 -5.94
CA GLY A 163 -4.12 -11.88 -4.72
C GLY A 163 -2.85 -12.71 -4.89
N GLU A 164 -2.70 -13.41 -6.03
CA GLU A 164 -1.50 -14.17 -6.37
C GLU A 164 -0.26 -13.27 -6.51
N ALA A 165 -0.41 -12.09 -7.12
CA ALA A 165 0.64 -11.10 -7.26
C ALA A 165 1.09 -10.52 -5.90
N TYR A 166 0.15 -10.24 -4.99
CA TYR A 166 0.48 -9.87 -3.61
C TYR A 166 1.24 -10.98 -2.88
N ALA A 167 0.76 -12.22 -2.97
CA ALA A 167 1.40 -13.36 -2.33
C ALA A 167 2.84 -13.56 -2.86
N ARG A 168 3.06 -13.34 -4.17
CA ARG A 168 4.40 -13.33 -4.75
C ARG A 168 5.26 -12.21 -4.17
N LEU A 169 4.74 -10.99 -4.07
CA LEU A 169 5.47 -9.84 -3.53
C LEU A 169 5.89 -10.06 -2.08
N MET A 170 4.97 -10.51 -1.23
CA MET A 170 5.23 -10.79 0.19
C MET A 170 6.32 -11.85 0.35
N ARG A 171 6.23 -12.96 -0.39
CA ARG A 171 7.27 -14.01 -0.36
C ARG A 171 8.65 -13.51 -0.77
N LEU A 172 8.73 -12.68 -1.81
CA LEU A 172 10.00 -12.15 -2.29
C LEU A 172 10.65 -11.19 -1.28
N GLU A 173 9.86 -10.33 -0.62
CA GLU A 173 10.38 -9.45 0.42
C GLU A 173 10.81 -10.23 1.68
N ASP A 174 10.07 -11.27 2.08
CA ASP A 174 10.45 -12.14 3.19
C ASP A 174 11.77 -12.87 2.92
N GLN A 175 11.97 -13.36 1.69
CA GLN A 175 13.20 -14.04 1.27
C GLN A 175 14.41 -13.10 1.17
N ALA A 176 14.19 -11.83 0.83
CA ALA A 176 15.28 -10.87 0.65
C ALA A 176 16.00 -10.54 1.97
N GLY A 177 15.31 -10.65 3.11
CA GLY A 177 15.85 -10.44 4.45
C GLY A 177 16.33 -9.00 4.74
N GLY A 178 16.10 -8.51 5.95
CA GLY A 178 16.86 -7.39 6.56
C GLY A 178 16.78 -5.99 5.94
N SER A 179 16.13 -5.79 4.78
CA SER A 179 16.07 -4.49 4.08
C SER A 179 14.69 -3.83 4.07
N CYS A 180 13.63 -4.58 4.39
CA CYS A 180 12.25 -4.09 4.50
C CYS A 180 11.58 -4.70 5.75
N PRO A 181 10.66 -3.98 6.43
CA PRO A 181 9.88 -4.55 7.52
C PRO A 181 9.04 -5.74 7.01
N ALA A 182 8.83 -6.74 7.87
CA ALA A 182 7.98 -7.88 7.56
C ALA A 182 6.52 -7.45 7.38
N TRP A 183 5.76 -8.22 6.59
CA TRP A 183 4.32 -8.01 6.45
C TRP A 183 3.56 -8.50 7.68
N LEU A 184 2.66 -7.66 8.19
CA LEU A 184 1.63 -8.09 9.13
C LEU A 184 0.36 -8.45 8.35
N THR A 185 -0.06 -9.70 8.39
CA THR A 185 -1.34 -10.11 7.79
C THR A 185 -2.43 -10.11 8.86
N ILE A 186 -3.55 -9.43 8.60
CA ILE A 186 -4.73 -9.43 9.46
C ILE A 186 -5.89 -10.03 8.67
N ASN A 187 -6.54 -11.04 9.25
CA ASN A 187 -7.75 -11.61 8.70
C ASN A 187 -8.90 -10.61 8.81
N ALA A 188 -9.40 -10.17 7.66
CA ALA A 188 -10.46 -9.19 7.52
C ALA A 188 -11.85 -9.83 7.34
N ASP A 189 -12.00 -11.15 7.51
CA ASP A 189 -13.30 -11.85 7.46
C ASP A 189 -14.15 -11.63 8.72
N GLY A 190 -13.49 -11.31 9.84
CA GLY A 190 -14.13 -11.06 11.13
C GLY A 190 -14.95 -9.78 11.17
N ALA A 191 -15.51 -9.48 12.35
CA ALA A 191 -16.31 -8.28 12.52
C ALA A 191 -15.44 -7.02 12.35
N PHE A 192 -16.05 -5.93 11.87
CA PHE A 192 -15.34 -4.66 11.62
C PHE A 192 -14.53 -4.20 12.83
N GLU A 193 -15.13 -4.27 14.02
CA GLU A 193 -14.49 -3.85 15.28
C GLU A 193 -13.33 -4.77 15.71
N GLU A 194 -13.39 -6.08 15.42
CA GLU A 194 -12.31 -7.01 15.75
C GLU A 194 -11.07 -6.75 14.88
N VAL A 195 -11.28 -6.50 13.59
CA VAL A 195 -10.23 -6.10 12.66
C VAL A 195 -9.65 -4.75 13.09
N GLN A 196 -10.50 -3.82 13.49
CA GLN A 196 -10.08 -2.50 13.94
C GLN A 196 -9.25 -2.55 15.23
N GLN A 197 -9.63 -3.39 16.20
CA GLN A 197 -8.85 -3.59 17.43
C GLN A 197 -7.47 -4.18 17.14
N GLN A 198 -7.37 -5.15 16.22
CA GLN A 198 -6.09 -5.71 15.79
C GLN A 198 -5.19 -4.66 15.12
N LEU A 199 -5.77 -3.84 14.24
CA LEU A 199 -5.09 -2.73 13.59
C LEU A 199 -4.57 -1.69 14.59
N ALA A 200 -5.44 -1.22 15.49
CA ALA A 200 -5.08 -0.24 16.51
C ALA A 200 -3.95 -0.77 17.41
N LYS A 201 -4.06 -2.01 17.88
CA LYS A 201 -3.03 -2.65 18.70
C LYS A 201 -1.68 -2.71 17.99
N ALA A 202 -1.66 -3.14 16.73
CA ALA A 202 -0.43 -3.24 15.96
C ALA A 202 0.21 -1.87 15.71
N VAL A 203 -0.60 -0.86 15.37
CA VAL A 203 -0.09 0.48 15.03
C VAL A 203 0.37 1.24 16.26
N VAL A 204 -0.33 1.14 17.40
CA VAL A 204 0.12 1.75 18.67
C VAL A 204 1.45 1.13 19.11
N ALA A 205 1.57 -0.20 19.07
CA ALA A 205 2.83 -0.87 19.40
C ALA A 205 3.97 -0.41 18.46
N ALA A 206 3.68 -0.21 17.17
CA ALA A 206 4.64 0.33 16.23
C ALA A 206 4.99 1.80 16.56
N ILE A 207 4.03 2.64 16.95
CA ILE A 207 4.26 4.05 17.33
C ILE A 207 5.29 4.13 18.46
N ASP A 208 5.23 3.25 19.44
CA ASP A 208 6.12 3.24 20.62
C ASP A 208 7.54 2.74 20.29
N CYS A 209 7.70 1.93 19.25
CA CYS A 209 8.98 1.36 18.85
C CYS A 209 9.99 2.44 18.39
N PRO A 210 11.26 2.45 18.84
CA PRO A 210 12.24 3.45 18.42
C PRO A 210 12.40 3.56 16.90
N ARG A 211 12.56 4.78 16.38
CA ARG A 211 12.79 5.06 14.95
C ARG A 211 13.88 6.12 14.80
N SER A 212 14.58 6.09 13.66
CA SER A 212 15.53 7.14 13.31
C SER A 212 14.81 8.49 13.17
N ALA A 213 15.51 9.58 13.44
CA ALA A 213 14.99 10.93 13.19
C ALA A 213 15.07 11.34 11.71
N GLY A 214 15.84 10.58 10.91
CA GLY A 214 15.98 10.81 9.47
C GLY A 214 14.78 10.32 8.65
N PRO A 215 14.70 10.67 7.36
CA PRO A 215 13.62 10.24 6.48
C PRO A 215 13.54 8.70 6.40
N PRO A 216 12.38 8.13 6.06
CA PRO A 216 12.28 6.71 5.74
C PRO A 216 13.29 6.32 4.67
N ALA A 217 13.77 5.08 4.71
CA ALA A 217 14.56 4.52 3.63
C ALA A 217 13.75 4.55 2.32
N GLY A 218 14.42 4.55 1.18
CA GLY A 218 13.74 4.36 -0.10
C GLY A 218 13.30 2.90 -0.28
N LEU A 219 12.12 2.67 -0.86
CA LEU A 219 11.64 1.36 -1.26
C LEU A 219 12.67 0.68 -2.16
N ARG A 220 12.89 -0.60 -1.90
CA ARG A 220 13.71 -1.50 -2.70
C ARG A 220 12.92 -2.78 -2.88
N PHE A 221 12.98 -3.33 -4.08
CA PHE A 221 12.41 -4.63 -4.38
C PHE A 221 13.54 -5.58 -4.75
N PRO A 222 13.47 -6.86 -4.34
CA PRO A 222 14.48 -7.83 -4.70
C PRO A 222 14.60 -7.93 -6.23
N ALA A 223 15.83 -7.93 -6.72
CA ALA A 223 16.12 -8.09 -8.14
C ALA A 223 15.66 -9.47 -8.63
N ALA A 224 15.19 -9.54 -9.88
CA ALA A 224 14.93 -10.80 -10.53
C ALA A 224 16.26 -11.49 -10.86
N GLY A 225 16.74 -12.34 -9.94
CA GLY A 225 17.85 -13.26 -10.20
C GLY A 225 19.08 -13.01 -9.33
N GLY A 226 19.13 -13.70 -8.19
CA GLY A 226 20.41 -14.21 -7.71
C GLY A 226 20.89 -15.29 -8.67
N ARG A 227 21.59 -14.91 -9.74
CA ARG A 227 22.65 -15.79 -10.23
C ARG A 227 23.76 -15.66 -9.23
N GLY A 228 24.03 -16.74 -8.49
CA GLY A 228 25.35 -16.90 -7.90
C GLY A 228 26.38 -16.63 -8.99
N CYS A 229 27.20 -15.60 -8.78
CA CYS A 229 28.52 -15.58 -9.37
C CYS A 229 29.25 -16.78 -8.78
N GLU A 230 29.35 -17.86 -9.52
CA GLU A 230 30.46 -18.79 -9.37
C GLU A 230 31.37 -18.56 -10.58
N ALA A 231 32.60 -18.18 -10.24
CA ALA A 231 33.75 -18.09 -11.12
C ALA A 231 34.27 -19.49 -11.46
#